data_AF-A0A173TH36-F1
#
_entry.id   AF-A0A173TH36-F1
#
_cell.length_a   1.000
_cell.length_b   1.000
_cell.length_c   1.000
_cell.angle_alpha   90.00
_cell.angle_beta   90.00
_cell.angle_gamma   90.00
#
_symmetry.space_group_name_H-M   'P 1'
#
loop_
_entity.id
_entity.type
_entity.pdbx_description
1 polymer ?
#
loop_
_entity_poly.entity_id
_entity_poly.type
_entity_poly.pdbx_seq_one_letter_code
_entity_poly.pdbx_strand_id
1 'polypeptide(L)'
;MDAKILGNYIAARRKELGMTQANLAEKIHVTDKAVSRWERGVGFAFLSVWIQFLDIKNLAYTGNWSAIYDTINVLSAVVIMFCIITLLLNFINIKTHD
;
A
#
# COMPACT_ATOMS: atom_id res chain seq x y z
N MET A 1 -1.17 15.38 -1.55
CA MET A 1 -2.24 15.78 -0.61
C MET A 1 -2.05 15.03 0.69
N ASP A 2 -2.00 15.71 1.83
CA ASP A 2 -1.79 15.07 3.13
C ASP A 2 -3.10 14.44 3.64
N ALA A 3 -3.13 13.10 3.65
CA ALA A 3 -4.29 12.32 4.09
C ALA A 3 -4.70 12.63 5.53
N LYS A 4 -3.77 13.10 6.36
CA LYS A 4 -3.99 13.48 7.75
C LYS A 4 -4.74 14.80 7.85
N ILE A 5 -4.45 15.76 6.96
CA ILE A 5 -5.19 17.03 6.86
C ILE A 5 -6.65 16.77 6.47
N LEU A 6 -6.88 15.92 5.46
CA LEU A 6 -8.23 15.54 5.04
C LEU A 6 -8.98 14.81 6.17
N GLY A 7 -8.32 13.85 6.83
CA GLY A 7 -8.90 13.11 7.95
C GLY A 7 -9.31 14.01 9.11
N ASN A 8 -8.47 14.98 9.47
CA ASN A 8 -8.78 15.98 10.50
C ASN A 8 -9.97 16.85 10.11
N TYR A 9 -10.06 17.27 8.84
CA TYR A 9 -11.18 18.08 8.35
C TYR A 9 -12.52 17.32 8.41
N ILE A 10 -12.53 16.05 8.00
CA ILE A 10 -13.71 15.18 8.09
C ILE A 10 -14.16 15.03 9.55
N ALA A 11 -13.22 14.78 10.47
CA ALA A 11 -13.51 14.64 11.89
C ALA A 11 -14.06 15.94 12.51
N ALA A 12 -13.50 17.08 12.13
CA ALA A 12 -13.95 18.39 12.62
C ALA A 12 -15.39 18.68 12.17
N ARG A 13 -15.68 18.54 10.85
CA ARG A 13 -17.02 18.78 10.31
C ARG A 13 -18.07 17.83 10.88
N ARG A 14 -17.73 16.55 11.06
CA ARG A 14 -18.63 15.57 11.68
C ARG A 14 -19.01 16.00 13.10
N LYS A 15 -18.03 16.47 13.89
CA LYS A 15 -18.25 16.92 15.28
C LYS A 15 -19.05 18.22 15.35
N GLU A 16 -18.80 19.17 14.45
CA GLU A 16 -19.60 20.40 14.35
C GLU A 16 -21.08 20.12 14.10
N LEU A 17 -21.38 19.06 13.34
CA LEU A 17 -22.73 18.61 13.05
C LEU A 17 -23.31 17.67 14.13
N GLY A 18 -22.60 17.43 15.23
CA GLY A 18 -23.05 16.56 16.32
C GLY A 18 -23.15 15.07 15.94
N MET A 19 -22.48 14.63 14.87
CA MET A 19 -22.62 13.28 14.34
C MET A 19 -21.60 12.32 14.93
N THR A 20 -21.96 11.06 15.13
CA THR A 20 -20.99 9.96 15.39
C THR A 20 -20.39 9.46 14.07
N GLN A 21 -19.30 8.67 14.13
CA GLN A 21 -18.72 8.06 12.91
C GLN A 21 -19.73 7.15 12.21
N ALA A 22 -20.58 6.44 12.97
CA ALA A 22 -21.65 5.61 12.42
C ALA A 22 -22.73 6.45 11.71
N ASN A 23 -23.15 7.58 12.30
CA ASN A 23 -24.14 8.47 11.69
C ASN A 23 -23.64 9.06 10.36
N LEU A 24 -22.34 9.42 10.30
CA LEU A 24 -21.74 9.89 9.06
C LEU A 24 -21.66 8.76 8.03
N ALA A 25 -21.24 7.56 8.46
CA ALA A 25 -21.10 6.40 7.60
C ALA A 25 -22.44 5.97 6.96
N GLU A 26 -23.51 5.97 7.74
CA GLU A 26 -24.87 5.69 7.26
C GLU A 26 -25.31 6.69 6.19
N LYS A 27 -25.10 7.99 6.42
CA LYS A 27 -25.48 9.07 5.48
C LYS A 27 -24.77 9.01 4.14
N ILE A 28 -23.55 8.51 4.10
CA ILE A 28 -22.74 8.43 2.87
C ILE A 28 -22.56 6.99 2.38
N HIS A 29 -23.35 6.05 2.92
CA HIS A 29 -23.38 4.64 2.55
C HIS A 29 -22.01 3.94 2.58
N VAL A 30 -21.22 4.22 3.60
CA VAL A 30 -19.96 3.51 3.88
C VAL A 30 -20.01 2.86 5.25
N THR A 31 -18.96 2.12 5.60
CA THR A 31 -18.82 1.57 6.95
C THR A 31 -18.25 2.61 7.92
N ASP A 32 -18.66 2.53 9.18
CA ASP A 32 -18.06 3.28 10.30
C ASP A 32 -16.53 3.11 10.36
N LYS A 33 -16.04 1.90 10.06
CA LYS A 33 -14.61 1.57 9.94
C LYS A 33 -13.93 2.34 8.81
N ALA A 34 -14.62 2.60 7.69
CA ALA A 34 -14.08 3.42 6.60
C ALA A 34 -13.90 4.87 7.06
N VAL A 35 -14.91 5.46 7.71
CA VAL A 35 -14.82 6.81 8.31
C VAL A 35 -13.67 6.88 9.33
N SER A 36 -13.53 5.89 10.19
CA SER A 36 -12.40 5.78 11.15
C SER A 36 -11.03 5.73 10.46
N ARG A 37 -10.92 5.05 9.32
CA ARG A 37 -9.67 5.01 8.54
C ARG A 37 -9.39 6.35 7.85
N TRP A 38 -10.42 7.05 7.39
CA TRP A 38 -10.29 8.36 6.77
C TRP A 38 -9.84 9.41 7.79
N GLU A 39 -10.47 9.45 8.96
CA GLU A 39 -10.10 10.38 10.04
C GLU A 39 -8.66 10.17 10.55
N ARG A 40 -8.13 8.95 10.44
CA ARG A 40 -6.73 8.62 10.78
C ARG A 40 -5.73 8.81 9.62
N GLY A 41 -6.20 9.20 8.43
CA GLY A 41 -5.36 9.36 7.23
C GLY A 41 -4.93 8.05 6.55
N VAL A 42 -5.52 6.91 6.94
CA VAL A 42 -5.20 5.57 6.40
C VAL A 42 -6.01 5.25 5.13
N GLY A 43 -7.14 5.94 4.92
CA GLY A 43 -7.99 5.73 3.74
C GLY A 43 -7.33 6.05 2.41
N PHE A 44 -6.45 7.05 2.39
CA PHE A 44 -5.79 7.47 1.16
C PHE A 44 -4.75 6.44 0.69
N ALA A 45 -4.07 5.78 1.62
CA ALA A 45 -3.17 4.67 1.33
C ALA A 45 -3.90 3.49 0.70
N PHE A 46 -5.15 3.22 1.13
CA PHE A 46 -5.97 2.18 0.50
C PHE A 46 -6.37 2.56 -0.93
N LEU A 47 -6.78 3.82 -1.17
CA LEU A 47 -7.14 4.29 -2.51
C LEU A 47 -5.93 4.26 -3.46
N SER A 48 -4.75 4.67 -2.99
CA SER A 48 -3.52 4.65 -3.79
C SER A 48 -3.08 3.23 -4.14
N VAL A 49 -3.20 2.29 -3.20
CA VAL A 49 -2.93 0.87 -3.45
C VAL A 49 -3.96 0.30 -4.44
N TRP A 50 -5.23 0.66 -4.30
CA TRP A 50 -6.28 0.23 -5.21
C TRP A 50 -6.07 0.75 -6.65
N ILE A 51 -5.61 2.00 -6.81
CA ILE A 51 -5.22 2.56 -8.11
C ILE A 51 -4.05 1.78 -8.72
N GLN A 52 -3.01 1.45 -7.94
CA GLN A 52 -1.90 0.61 -8.44
C GLN A 52 -2.38 -0.77 -8.91
N PHE A 53 -3.31 -1.39 -8.18
CA PHE A 53 -3.90 -2.67 -8.60
C PHE A 53 -4.73 -2.54 -9.89
N LEU A 54 -5.47 -1.44 -10.07
CA LEU A 54 -6.23 -1.18 -11.29
C LEU A 54 -5.31 -0.92 -12.48
N ASP A 55 -4.21 -0.20 -12.29
CA ASP A 55 -3.20 0.03 -13.31
C ASP A 55 -2.54 -1.28 -13.75
N ILE A 56 -2.14 -2.14 -12.81
CA ILE A 56 -1.60 -3.47 -13.11
C ILE A 56 -2.62 -4.33 -13.87
N LYS A 57 -3.90 -4.30 -13.45
CA LYS A 57 -4.97 -5.02 -14.15
C LYS A 57 -5.17 -4.49 -15.57
N ASN A 58 -5.11 -3.18 -15.77
CA ASN A 58 -5.26 -2.53 -17.07
C ASN A 58 -4.06 -2.84 -17.99
N LEU A 59 -2.84 -2.86 -17.44
CA LEU A 59 -1.63 -3.27 -18.15
C LEU A 59 -1.68 -4.74 -18.59
N ALA A 60 -2.22 -5.63 -17.74
CA ALA A 60 -2.46 -7.03 -18.10
C ALA A 60 -3.55 -7.19 -19.19
N TYR A 61 -4.63 -6.38 -19.13
CA TYR A 61 -5.72 -6.41 -20.10
C TYR A 61 -5.34 -5.85 -21.48
N THR A 62 -4.41 -4.89 -21.52
CA THR A 62 -3.93 -4.25 -22.75
C THR A 62 -2.87 -5.07 -23.49
N GLY A 63 -2.42 -6.21 -22.94
CA GLY A 63 -1.50 -7.13 -23.60
C GLY A 63 -0.08 -6.60 -23.77
N ASN A 64 0.30 -5.55 -23.03
CA ASN A 64 1.66 -5.03 -23.03
C ASN A 64 2.53 -5.81 -22.03
N TRP A 65 3.01 -6.96 -22.47
CA TRP A 65 3.82 -7.88 -21.66
C TRP A 65 5.22 -7.36 -21.31
N SER A 66 5.70 -6.31 -22.00
CA SER A 66 7.04 -5.73 -21.77
C SER A 66 7.23 -5.27 -20.32
N ALA A 67 6.24 -4.56 -19.76
CA ALA A 67 6.30 -4.06 -18.39
C ALA A 67 6.26 -5.18 -17.34
N ILE A 68 5.62 -6.31 -17.66
CA ILE A 68 5.56 -7.49 -16.80
C ILE A 68 6.91 -8.21 -16.82
N TYR A 69 7.52 -8.38 -17.99
CA TYR A 69 8.87 -8.97 -18.10
C TYR A 69 9.92 -8.12 -17.38
N ASP A 70 9.87 -6.80 -17.50
CA ASP A 70 10.78 -5.91 -16.78
C ASP A 70 10.63 -6.03 -15.25
N THR A 71 9.39 -6.12 -14.77
CA THR A 71 9.11 -6.29 -13.34
C THR A 71 9.59 -7.65 -12.82
N ILE A 72 9.39 -8.72 -13.58
CA ILE A 72 9.87 -10.07 -13.24
C ILE A 72 11.39 -10.15 -13.26
N ASN A 73 12.04 -9.51 -14.23
CA ASN A 73 13.49 -9.48 -14.34
C ASN A 73 14.12 -8.73 -13.16
N VAL A 74 13.56 -7.59 -12.76
CA VAL A 74 14.01 -6.84 -11.57
C VAL A 74 13.83 -7.67 -10.30
N LEU A 75 12.69 -8.32 -10.13
CA LEU A 75 12.43 -9.17 -8.95
C LEU A 75 13.39 -10.37 -8.90
N SER A 76 13.68 -10.98 -10.05
CA SER A 76 14.62 -12.11 -10.16
C SER A 76 16.05 -11.69 -9.84
N ALA A 77 16.48 -10.50 -10.30
CA ALA A 77 17.80 -9.96 -9.99
C ALA A 77 17.99 -9.70 -8.49
N VAL A 78 16.95 -9.18 -7.81
CA VAL A 78 16.98 -8.96 -6.36
C VAL A 78 17.12 -10.28 -5.59
N VAL A 79 16.35 -11.32 -5.97
CA VAL A 79 16.44 -12.64 -5.34
C VAL A 79 17.83 -13.25 -5.52
N ILE A 80 18.40 -13.16 -6.73
CA ILE A 80 19.76 -13.65 -7.02
C ILE A 80 20.80 -12.91 -6.17
N MET A 81 20.68 -11.59 -6.04
CA MET A 81 21.57 -10.78 -5.20
C MET A 81 21.53 -11.23 -3.74
N PHE A 82 20.33 -11.46 -3.18
CA PHE A 82 20.18 -11.96 -1.80
C PHE A 82 20.77 -13.37 -1.63
N CYS A 83 20.62 -14.26 -2.61
CA CYS A 83 21.24 -15.59 -2.58
C CYS A 83 22.77 -15.49 -2.57
N ILE A 84 23.36 -14.62 -3.40
CA ILE A 84 24.82 -14.40 -3.45
C ILE A 84 25.34 -13.86 -2.12
N ILE A 85 24.66 -12.86 -1.56
CA ILE A 85 25.04 -12.28 -0.25
C ILE A 85 24.97 -13.35 0.85
N THR A 86 23.92 -14.17 0.85
CA THR A 86 23.75 -15.26 1.82
C THR A 86 24.87 -16.31 1.72
N LEU A 87 25.24 -16.69 0.50
CA LEU A 87 26.34 -17.63 0.25
C LEU A 87 27.70 -17.05 0.66
N LEU A 88 27.94 -15.76 0.40
CA LEU A 88 29.18 -15.09 0.81
C LEU A 88 29.30 -14.97 2.33
N LEU A 89 28.21 -14.60 3.01
CA LEU A 89 28.17 -14.54 4.48
C LEU A 89 28.39 -15.92 5.10
N ASN A 90 27.80 -16.97 4.52
CA ASN A 90 28.02 -18.35 4.96
C ASN A 90 29.48 -18.80 4.74
N PHE A 91 30.10 -18.42 3.62
CA PHE A 91 31.50 -18.71 3.34
C PHE A 91 32.47 -17.99 4.29
N ILE A 92 32.18 -16.73 4.63
CA ILE A 92 32.97 -15.97 5.63
C ILE A 92 32.83 -16.61 7.01
N ASN A 93 31.61 -17.01 7.40
CA ASN A 93 31.34 -17.67 8.69
C ASN A 93 32.07 -19.01 8.84
N ILE A 94 32.19 -19.78 7.75
CA ILE A 94 32.97 -21.03 7.73
C ILE A 94 34.46 -20.75 7.97
N LYS A 95 35.04 -19.71 7.35
CA LYS A 95 36.46 -19.35 7.52
C LYS A 95 36.83 -18.76 8.89
N THR A 96 35.87 -18.25 9.66
CA THR A 96 36.11 -17.74 11.02
C THR A 96 36.10 -18.83 12.09
N HIS A 97 35.74 -20.07 11.72
CA HIS A 97 35.69 -21.23 12.60
C HIS A 97 36.80 -22.28 12.32
N ASP A 98 37.70 -22.02 11.37
CA ASP A 98 39.00 -22.69 11.18
C ASP A 98 40.13 -21.86 11.81
#